data_AF-A0A5M6DDT9-F1
#
_entry.id   AF-A0A5M6DDT9-F1
#
_cell.length_a   1.000
_cell.length_b   1.000
_cell.length_c   1.000
_cell.angle_alpha   90.00
_cell.angle_beta   90.00
_cell.angle_gamma   90.00
#
_symmetry.space_group_name_H-M   'P 1'
#
loop_
_entity.id
_entity.type
_entity.pdbx_description
1 polymer ?
#
loop_
_entity_poly.entity_id
_entity_poly.type
_entity_poly.pdbx_seq_one_letter_code
_entity_poly.pdbx_strand_id
1 'polypeptide(L)'
;MNRANQRRGALMFCVLACLLIVGSLVAWILRDALRARRETKIRVQLQQTERLLDAGILRAVKQQQKDPNYEGEQWKPKIEFGGRPVPANIDISVANEQLTVVASLGAQPHRTRKSHSFSLSPTP
;
A
#
# COMPACT_ATOMS: atom_id res chain seq x y z
N MET A 1 25.47 -40.80 48.19
CA MET A 1 26.11 -40.42 46.91
C MET A 1 24.98 -40.08 45.93
N ASN A 2 24.72 -38.80 45.58
CA ASN A 2 23.88 -38.34 44.43
C ASN A 2 23.46 -36.84 44.42
N ARG A 3 23.85 -36.00 45.40
CA ARG A 3 23.52 -34.56 45.36
C ARG A 3 24.19 -33.77 44.21
N ALA A 4 25.36 -34.21 43.75
CA ALA A 4 26.08 -33.58 42.63
C ALA A 4 25.42 -33.86 41.25
N ASN A 5 24.79 -35.03 41.08
CA ASN A 5 24.08 -35.39 39.85
C ASN A 5 22.72 -34.68 39.73
N GLN A 6 22.02 -34.45 40.85
CA GLN A 6 20.78 -33.65 40.88
C GLN A 6 21.01 -32.19 40.47
N ARG A 7 22.12 -31.57 40.90
CA ARG A 7 22.47 -30.19 40.53
C ARG A 7 22.83 -30.05 39.04
N ARG A 8 23.51 -31.04 38.45
CA ARG A 8 23.83 -31.07 37.02
C ARG A 8 22.60 -31.20 36.14
N GLY A 9 21.63 -32.04 36.55
CA GLY A 9 20.34 -32.14 35.87
C GLY A 9 19.58 -30.81 35.89
N ALA A 10 19.48 -30.17 37.06
CA ALA A 10 18.80 -28.88 37.20
C ALA A 10 19.43 -27.77 36.33
N LEU A 11 20.76 -27.70 36.27
CA LEU A 11 21.48 -26.75 35.39
C LEU A 11 21.17 -26.99 33.91
N MET A 12 21.15 -28.25 33.46
CA MET A 12 20.76 -28.62 32.09
C MET A 12 19.33 -28.17 31.76
N PHE A 13 18.38 -28.39 32.67
CA PHE A 13 17.00 -27.93 32.48
C PHE A 13 16.89 -26.41 32.41
N CYS A 14 17.60 -25.68 33.26
CA CYS A 14 17.60 -24.21 33.22
C CYS A 14 18.15 -23.67 31.89
N VAL A 15 19.25 -24.23 31.38
CA VAL A 15 19.84 -23.83 30.10
C VAL A 15 18.89 -24.15 28.94
N LEU A 16 18.26 -25.32 28.96
CA LEU A 16 17.31 -25.74 27.94
C LEU A 16 16.05 -24.85 27.94
N ALA A 17 15.54 -24.50 29.12
CA ALA A 17 14.44 -23.54 29.26
C ALA A 17 14.82 -22.15 28.71
N CYS A 18 16.03 -21.66 29.02
CA CYS A 18 16.51 -20.39 28.48
C CYS A 18 16.62 -20.42 26.95
N LEU A 19 17.15 -21.51 26.38
CA LEU A 19 17.23 -21.69 24.93
C LEU A 19 15.85 -21.71 24.27
N LEU A 20 14.87 -22.37 24.89
CA LEU A 20 13.49 -22.38 24.38
C LEU A 20 12.87 -20.99 24.43
N ILE A 21 13.04 -20.26 25.52
CA ILE A 21 12.53 -18.89 25.67
C ILE A 21 13.16 -17.98 24.60
N VAL A 22 14.49 -17.99 24.47
CA VAL A 22 15.20 -17.19 23.46
C VAL A 22 14.80 -17.58 22.04
N GLY A 23 14.69 -18.88 21.76
CA GLY A 23 14.25 -19.38 20.46
C GLY A 23 12.83 -18.90 20.11
N SER A 24 11.92 -18.91 21.08
CA SER A 24 10.56 -18.39 20.89
C SER A 24 10.52 -16.90 20.59
N LEU A 25 11.35 -16.10 21.30
CA LEU A 25 11.47 -14.66 21.09
C LEU A 25 11.98 -14.33 19.68
N VAL A 26 13.02 -15.03 19.22
CA VAL A 26 13.58 -14.86 17.88
C VAL A 26 12.54 -15.22 16.81
N ALA A 27 11.82 -16.33 17.00
CA ALA A 27 10.75 -16.72 16.07
C ALA A 27 9.62 -15.68 16.02
N TRP A 28 9.30 -15.06 17.15
CA TRP A 28 8.27 -14.02 17.23
C TRP A 28 8.69 -12.74 16.52
N ILE A 29 9.92 -12.26 16.78
CA ILE A 29 10.48 -11.08 16.09
C ILE A 29 10.54 -11.31 14.57
N LEU A 30 10.94 -12.50 14.12
CA LEU A 30 10.98 -12.80 12.69
C LEU A 30 9.59 -12.75 12.05
N ARG A 31 8.58 -13.32 12.72
CA ARG A 31 7.19 -13.26 12.27
C ARG A 31 6.69 -11.82 12.19
N ASP A 32 7.01 -11.01 13.19
CA ASP A 32 6.60 -9.61 13.25
C ASP A 32 7.27 -8.78 12.16
N ALA A 33 8.59 -8.94 11.96
CA ALA A 33 9.31 -8.27 10.88
C ALA A 33 8.76 -8.62 9.48
N LEU A 34 8.36 -9.87 9.27
CA LEU A 34 7.72 -10.30 8.02
C LEU A 34 6.34 -9.65 7.83
N ARG A 35 5.56 -9.51 8.91
CA ARG A 35 4.26 -8.80 8.88
C ARG A 35 4.45 -7.31 8.61
N ALA A 36 5.33 -6.65 9.36
CA ALA A 36 5.65 -5.24 9.20
C ALA A 36 6.12 -4.90 7.77
N ARG A 37 6.95 -5.77 7.15
CA ARG A 37 7.34 -5.61 5.75
C ARG A 37 6.16 -5.68 4.78
N ARG A 38 5.24 -6.61 4.99
CA ARG A 38 4.03 -6.74 4.15
C ARG A 38 3.13 -5.52 4.29
N GLU A 39 2.90 -5.06 5.52
CA GLU A 39 2.10 -3.86 5.77
C GLU A 39 2.73 -2.61 5.18
N THR A 40 4.05 -2.43 5.33
CA THR A 40 4.77 -1.29 4.77
C THR A 40 4.63 -1.25 3.24
N LYS A 41 4.75 -2.40 2.57
CA LYS A 41 4.60 -2.47 1.12
C LYS A 41 3.20 -2.05 0.67
N ILE A 42 2.16 -2.47 1.40
CA ILE A 42 0.77 -2.11 1.09
C ILE A 42 0.56 -0.60 1.30
N ARG A 43 1.06 -0.03 2.41
CA ARG A 43 0.93 1.41 2.69
C ARG A 43 1.59 2.26 1.62
N VAL A 44 2.81 1.89 1.19
CA VAL A 44 3.52 2.61 0.11
C VAL A 44 2.71 2.56 -1.18
N GLN A 45 2.17 1.38 -1.54
CA GLN A 45 1.38 1.24 -2.77
C GLN A 45 0.11 2.10 -2.72
N LEU A 46 -0.57 2.17 -1.56
CA LEU A 46 -1.76 3.02 -1.37
C LEU A 46 -1.43 4.52 -1.52
N GLN A 47 -0.37 4.98 -0.86
CA GLN A 47 0.07 6.39 -0.97
C GLN A 47 0.43 6.77 -2.41
N GLN A 48 0.97 5.84 -3.19
CA GLN A 48 1.25 6.09 -4.60
C GLN A 48 0.01 6.16 -5.46
N THR A 49 -0.97 5.28 -5.22
CA THR A 49 -2.27 5.37 -5.88
C THR A 49 -2.96 6.70 -5.55
N GLU A 50 -2.82 7.19 -4.32
CA GLU A 50 -3.35 8.49 -3.90
C GLU A 50 -2.69 9.65 -4.65
N ARG A 51 -1.35 9.68 -4.72
CA ARG A 51 -0.64 10.69 -5.53
C ARG A 51 -1.00 10.62 -7.02
N LEU A 52 -1.26 9.41 -7.52
CA LEU A 52 -1.71 9.21 -8.90
C LEU A 52 -3.10 9.79 -9.13
N LEU A 53 -4.00 9.62 -8.15
CA LEU A 53 -5.33 10.21 -8.15
C LEU A 53 -5.26 11.72 -8.14
N ASP A 54 -4.44 12.32 -7.28
CA ASP A 54 -4.24 13.77 -7.20
C ASP A 54 -3.74 14.34 -8.53
N ALA A 55 -2.80 13.64 -9.17
CA ALA A 55 -2.32 14.01 -10.51
C ALA A 55 -3.43 13.94 -11.57
N GLY A 56 -4.30 12.92 -11.48
CA GLY A 56 -5.49 12.79 -12.33
C GLY A 56 -6.50 13.92 -12.14
N ILE A 57 -6.77 14.31 -10.89
CA ILE A 57 -7.66 15.43 -10.55
C ILE A 57 -7.10 16.75 -11.10
N LEU A 58 -5.82 17.04 -10.84
CA LEU A 58 -5.17 18.26 -11.34
C LEU A 58 -5.19 18.33 -12.87
N ARG A 59 -5.04 17.18 -13.54
CA ARG A 59 -5.12 17.09 -14.99
C ARG A 59 -6.54 17.35 -15.48
N ALA A 60 -7.53 16.71 -14.88
CA ALA A 60 -8.94 16.89 -15.23
C ALA A 60 -9.37 18.35 -15.12
N VAL A 61 -9.02 19.03 -14.01
CA VAL A 61 -9.29 20.46 -13.81
C VAL A 61 -8.61 21.32 -14.88
N LYS A 62 -7.33 21.03 -15.20
CA LYS A 62 -6.61 21.76 -16.26
C LYS A 62 -7.22 21.55 -17.64
N GLN A 63 -7.71 20.36 -17.95
CA GLN A 63 -8.35 20.07 -19.23
C GLN A 63 -9.70 20.77 -19.33
N GLN A 64 -10.50 20.74 -18.26
CA GLN A 64 -11.77 21.46 -18.21
C GLN A 64 -11.62 22.97 -18.33
N GLN A 65 -10.57 23.56 -17.73
CA GLN A 65 -10.26 24.98 -17.90
C GLN A 65 -9.85 25.35 -19.34
N LYS A 66 -9.25 24.41 -20.07
CA LYS A 66 -8.84 24.61 -21.47
C LYS A 66 -9.97 24.37 -22.45
N ASP A 67 -10.81 23.37 -22.17
CA ASP A 67 -11.92 22.94 -22.99
C ASP A 67 -13.17 22.74 -22.13
N PRO A 68 -14.13 23.68 -22.20
CA PRO A 68 -15.40 23.57 -21.48
C PRO A 68 -16.25 22.35 -21.86
N ASN A 69 -16.02 21.76 -23.05
CA ASN A 69 -16.74 20.58 -23.54
C ASN A 69 -15.98 19.27 -23.26
N TYR A 70 -15.05 19.27 -22.31
CA TYR A 70 -14.28 18.09 -21.97
C TYR A 70 -15.15 16.99 -21.33
N GLU A 71 -15.34 15.87 -22.03
CA GLU A 71 -16.17 14.73 -21.59
C GLU A 71 -15.41 13.70 -20.72
N GLY A 72 -14.09 13.77 -20.70
CA GLY A 72 -13.24 12.80 -20.01
C GLY A 72 -12.07 12.29 -20.88
N GLU A 73 -11.16 11.54 -20.27
CA GLU A 73 -10.05 10.90 -20.97
C GLU A 73 -9.52 9.69 -20.20
N GLN A 74 -8.95 8.73 -20.93
CA GLN A 74 -8.11 7.69 -20.34
C GLN A 74 -6.64 8.10 -20.43
N TRP A 75 -6.05 8.39 -19.28
CA TRP A 75 -4.65 8.77 -19.19
C TRP A 75 -3.79 7.64 -18.61
N LYS A 76 -2.74 7.27 -19.34
CA LYS A 76 -1.79 6.19 -18.98
C LYS A 76 -0.39 6.75 -18.74
N PRO A 77 -0.09 7.31 -17.56
CA PRO A 77 1.25 7.79 -17.26
C PRO A 77 2.26 6.63 -17.19
N LYS A 78 3.46 6.86 -17.71
CA LYS A 78 4.61 5.95 -17.50
C LYS A 78 5.15 6.19 -16.10
N ILE A 79 4.98 5.21 -15.21
CA ILE A 79 5.47 5.29 -13.82
C ILE A 79 6.43 4.15 -13.59
N GLU A 80 7.56 4.45 -12.96
CA GLU A 80 8.52 3.48 -12.50
C GLU A 80 8.47 3.39 -10.97
N PHE A 81 8.42 2.16 -10.45
CA PHE A 81 8.46 1.91 -9.02
C PHE A 81 9.44 0.79 -8.71
N GLY A 82 10.38 1.07 -7.80
CA GLY A 82 11.43 0.11 -7.43
C GLY A 82 12.31 -0.32 -8.62
N GLY A 83 12.54 0.59 -9.58
CA GLY A 83 13.33 0.32 -10.79
C GLY A 83 12.62 -0.54 -11.83
N ARG A 84 11.29 -0.69 -11.75
CA ARG A 84 10.49 -1.43 -12.75
C ARG A 84 9.33 -0.59 -13.26
N PRO A 85 9.00 -0.66 -14.55
CA PRO A 85 7.81 0.00 -15.07
C PRO A 85 6.55 -0.64 -14.46
N VAL A 86 5.65 0.20 -13.97
CA VAL A 86 4.37 -0.21 -13.39
C VAL A 86 3.24 0.36 -14.24
N PRO A 87 2.25 -0.45 -14.65
CA PRO A 87 1.10 0.06 -15.35
C PRO A 87 0.29 0.96 -14.42
N ALA A 88 0.09 2.21 -14.83
CA ALA A 88 -0.74 3.19 -14.17
C ALA A 88 -1.83 3.62 -15.15
N ASN A 89 -3.09 3.52 -14.73
CA ASN A 89 -4.22 3.90 -15.56
C ASN A 89 -5.14 4.81 -14.75
N ILE A 90 -5.45 5.97 -15.33
CA ILE A 90 -6.37 6.95 -14.81
C ILE A 90 -7.51 7.07 -15.80
N ASP A 91 -8.72 6.82 -15.32
CA ASP A 91 -9.94 6.99 -16.09
C ASP A 91 -10.66 8.23 -15.54
N ILE A 92 -10.83 9.23 -16.39
CA ILE A 92 -11.53 10.48 -16.08
C ILE A 92 -12.83 10.45 -16.90
N SER A 93 -13.97 10.49 -16.21
CA SER A 93 -15.28 10.54 -16.85
C SER A 93 -16.10 11.67 -16.24
N VAL A 94 -16.71 12.49 -17.10
CA VAL A 94 -17.65 13.55 -16.72
C VAL A 94 -19.06 13.06 -17.02
N ALA A 95 -19.88 12.86 -15.98
CA ALA A 95 -21.27 12.43 -16.13
C ALA A 95 -22.15 13.25 -15.18
N ASN A 96 -23.26 13.80 -15.69
CA ASN A 96 -24.25 14.54 -14.90
C ASN A 96 -23.65 15.65 -14.00
N GLU A 97 -22.78 16.51 -14.56
CA GLU A 97 -22.07 17.58 -13.82
C GLU A 97 -21.16 17.09 -12.68
N GLN A 98 -20.92 15.78 -12.60
CA GLN A 98 -19.97 15.17 -11.68
C GLN A 98 -18.76 14.66 -12.45
N LEU A 99 -17.58 15.08 -12.02
CA LEU A 99 -16.33 14.59 -12.56
C LEU A 99 -15.83 13.45 -11.66
N THR A 100 -15.70 12.28 -12.24
CA THR A 100 -15.20 11.09 -11.56
C THR A 100 -13.80 10.77 -12.06
N VAL A 101 -12.84 10.76 -11.14
CA VAL A 101 -11.46 10.32 -11.43
C VAL A 101 -11.24 8.99 -10.74
N VAL A 102 -10.86 7.98 -11.52
CA VAL A 102 -10.51 6.65 -11.04
C VAL A 102 -9.04 6.41 -11.33
N ALA A 103 -8.23 6.28 -10.28
CA ALA A 103 -6.83 5.92 -10.41
C ALA A 103 -6.61 4.45 -10.04
N SER A 104 -5.82 3.75 -10.85
CA SER A 104 -5.40 2.37 -10.62
C SER A 104 -3.91 2.21 -10.87
N LEU A 105 -3.23 1.51 -9.96
CA LEU A 105 -1.78 1.31 -10.00
C LEU A 105 -1.41 -0.17 -9.81
N GLY A 106 -0.69 -0.73 -10.78
CA GLY A 106 -0.18 -2.10 -10.76
C GLY A 106 -1.01 -3.12 -11.56
N ALA A 107 -0.48 -4.34 -11.67
CA ALA A 107 -1.07 -5.41 -12.48
C ALA A 107 -2.36 -6.03 -11.90
N GLN A 108 -2.72 -5.70 -10.67
CA GLN A 108 -3.95 -6.16 -10.00
C GLN A 108 -4.83 -4.96 -9.63
N PRO A 109 -5.60 -4.41 -10.58
CA PRO A 109 -6.36 -3.17 -10.40
C PRO A 109 -7.45 -3.27 -9.31
N HIS A 110 -7.91 -4.48 -8.95
CA HIS A 110 -8.94 -4.67 -7.92
C HIS A 110 -8.46 -4.43 -6.48
N ARG A 111 -7.15 -4.41 -6.21
CA ARG A 111 -6.60 -4.15 -4.86
C ARG A 111 -6.17 -2.70 -4.62
N THR A 112 -6.03 -1.91 -5.67
CA THR A 112 -5.45 -0.55 -5.63
C THR A 112 -6.23 0.41 -6.52
N ARG A 113 -7.55 0.36 -6.42
CA ARG A 113 -8.46 1.32 -7.04
C ARG A 113 -8.90 2.33 -5.98
N LYS A 114 -8.59 3.61 -6.19
CA LYS A 114 -9.28 4.71 -5.49
C LYS A 114 -10.05 5.52 -6.53
N SER A 115 -11.26 5.90 -6.17
CA SER A 115 -12.11 6.80 -6.96
C SER A 115 -12.44 8.02 -6.12
N HIS A 116 -12.39 9.19 -6.73
CA HIS A 116 -12.90 10.42 -6.15
C HIS A 116 -13.87 11.06 -7.15
N SER A 117 -15.09 11.32 -6.71
CA SER A 117 -16.08 12.08 -7.46
C SER A 117 -16.19 13.46 -6.84
N PHE A 118 -16.23 14.49 -7.68
CA PHE A 118 -16.54 15.85 -7.25
C PHE A 118 -17.67 16.41 -8.10
N SER A 119 -18.58 17.15 -7.45
CA SER A 119 -19.64 17.88 -8.14
C SER A 119 -19.06 19.21 -8.62
N LEU A 120 -19.24 19.52 -9.89
CA LEU A 120 -18.91 20.82 -10.46
C LEU A 120 -20.00 21.81 -10.08
N SER A 121 -20.02 22.26 -8.83
CA SER A 121 -20.95 23.33 -8.44
C SER A 121 -20.50 24.64 -9.12
N PRO A 122 -21.38 25.31 -9.89
CA PRO A 122 -21.08 26.61 -10.45
C PRO A 122 -20.98 27.60 -9.29
N THR A 123 -19.80 28.18 -9.07
CA THR A 123 -19.67 29.28 -8.11
C THR A 123 -20.07 30.58 -8.84
N PRO A 124 -21.01 31.37 -8.31
CA PRO A 124 -21.54 32.58 -8.95
C PRO A 124 -20.53 33.73 -9.03
#